data_AF-A0A948GK22-F1
#
_entry.id   AF-A0A948GK22-F1
#
_cell.length_a   1.000
_cell.length_b   1.000
_cell.length_c   1.000
_cell.angle_alpha   90.00
_cell.angle_beta   90.00
_cell.angle_gamma   90.00
#
_symmetry.space_group_name_H-M   'P 1'
#
loop_
_entity.id
_entity.type
_entity.pdbx_description
1 polymer ?
#
loop_
_entity_poly.entity_id
_entity_poly.type
_entity_poly.pdbx_seq_one_letter_code
_entity_poly.pdbx_strand_id
1 'polypeptide(L)'
;MTIPFEASRSYVYNAARYELLPRIAEIAKSFSGEPFLLREISKKLLAETYTPEQLEIKVKKAQSEKTEKMSNIFGFYIPFLAENLKVLENLGGGMFKNISLEEEIAEADAAAIDIESDDAGIIYAYTFPSIVKKDGRFPIKIGLTTTGDADTRVMQQCKTTCCFEYPIILGTWEVQRVAAVEDAIHSTLEARGSKRQAPGTEWFDTTFDEVETVIKFVQPSAQAIHR
;
A
#
# COMPACT_ATOMS: atom_id res chain seq x y z
N MET A 1 -14.03 -9.57 6.54
CA MET A 1 -15.06 -8.56 6.88
C MET A 1 -16.19 -8.73 5.89
N THR A 2 -17.45 -8.82 6.34
CA THR A 2 -18.60 -9.03 5.44
C THR A 2 -19.25 -7.67 5.16
N ILE A 3 -19.23 -7.21 3.91
CA ILE A 3 -19.75 -5.90 3.54
C ILE A 3 -21.24 -6.04 3.20
N PRO A 4 -22.15 -5.28 3.83
CA PRO A 4 -23.58 -5.30 3.48
C PRO A 4 -23.78 -5.05 1.98
N PHE A 5 -24.57 -5.91 1.34
CA PHE A 5 -24.77 -5.84 -0.10
C PHE A 5 -25.43 -4.53 -0.54
N GLU A 6 -24.84 -3.87 -1.53
CA GLU A 6 -25.42 -2.72 -2.23
C GLU A 6 -25.15 -2.84 -3.74
N ALA A 7 -26.15 -2.56 -4.56
CA ALA A 7 -26.02 -2.62 -6.01
C ALA A 7 -25.32 -1.38 -6.59
N SER A 8 -24.05 -1.17 -6.22
CA SER A 8 -23.26 0.00 -6.61
C SER A 8 -21.83 -0.37 -7.06
N ARG A 9 -21.20 0.47 -7.87
CA ARG A 9 -19.81 0.24 -8.31
C ARG A 9 -18.81 0.37 -7.14
N SER A 10 -19.10 1.26 -6.19
CA SER A 10 -18.34 1.40 -4.94
C SER A 10 -18.41 0.13 -4.11
N TYR A 11 -19.59 -0.49 -4.00
CA TYR A 11 -19.73 -1.79 -3.35
C TYR A 11 -18.86 -2.85 -4.04
N VAL A 12 -18.96 -2.98 -5.37
CA VAL A 12 -18.17 -3.97 -6.12
C VAL A 12 -16.67 -3.79 -5.89
N TYR A 13 -16.17 -2.55 -5.90
CA TYR A 13 -14.78 -2.25 -5.59
C TYR A 13 -14.40 -2.69 -4.18
N ASN A 14 -15.19 -2.29 -3.17
CA ASN A 14 -14.91 -2.60 -1.77
C ASN A 14 -14.98 -4.10 -1.49
N ALA A 15 -15.99 -4.80 -2.01
CA ALA A 15 -16.14 -6.24 -1.86
C ALA A 15 -15.02 -7.00 -2.59
N ALA A 16 -14.65 -6.57 -3.80
CA ALA A 16 -13.52 -7.14 -4.52
C ALA A 16 -12.21 -7.01 -3.71
N ARG A 17 -11.97 -5.84 -3.13
CA ARG A 17 -10.75 -5.53 -2.37
C ARG A 17 -10.67 -6.23 -1.02
N TYR A 18 -11.73 -6.13 -0.20
CA TYR A 18 -11.67 -6.48 1.23
C TYR A 18 -12.25 -7.86 1.56
N GLU A 19 -13.04 -8.44 0.67
CA GLU A 19 -13.68 -9.74 0.90
C GLU A 19 -13.18 -10.80 -0.08
N LEU A 20 -13.22 -10.50 -1.39
CA LEU A 20 -12.91 -11.49 -2.42
C LEU A 20 -11.41 -11.70 -2.59
N LEU A 21 -10.62 -10.63 -2.72
CA LEU A 21 -9.18 -10.74 -3.00
C LEU A 21 -8.40 -11.49 -1.91
N PRO A 22 -8.66 -11.31 -0.59
CA PRO A 22 -8.03 -12.13 0.44
C PRO A 22 -8.39 -13.62 0.35
N ARG A 23 -9.66 -13.94 0.03
CA ARG A 23 -10.10 -15.34 -0.17
C ARG A 23 -9.48 -15.94 -1.43
N ILE A 24 -9.34 -15.16 -2.49
CA ILE A 24 -8.64 -15.55 -3.71
C ILE A 24 -7.17 -15.86 -3.40
N ALA A 25 -6.48 -14.98 -2.66
CA ALA A 25 -5.09 -15.19 -2.28
C ALA A 25 -4.91 -16.47 -1.45
N GLU A 26 -5.82 -16.75 -0.53
CA GLU A 26 -5.80 -17.98 0.26
C GLU A 26 -5.98 -19.23 -0.61
N ILE A 27 -6.92 -19.20 -1.57
CA ILE A 27 -7.10 -20.29 -2.54
C ILE A 27 -5.86 -20.43 -3.43
N ALA A 28 -5.26 -19.31 -3.84
CA ALA A 28 -4.09 -19.29 -4.71
C ALA A 28 -2.87 -19.98 -4.07
N LYS A 29 -2.74 -20.00 -2.74
CA LYS A 29 -1.67 -20.73 -2.03
C LYS A 29 -1.60 -22.21 -2.41
N SER A 30 -2.72 -22.85 -2.76
CA SER A 30 -2.72 -24.27 -3.16
C SER A 30 -2.03 -24.54 -4.51
N PHE A 31 -1.73 -23.50 -5.29
CA PHE A 31 -1.08 -23.62 -6.59
C PHE A 31 0.45 -23.63 -6.48
N SER A 32 1.04 -23.48 -5.29
CA SER A 32 2.48 -23.69 -5.03
C SER A 32 3.44 -22.97 -6.00
N GLY A 33 3.05 -21.80 -6.52
CA GLY A 33 3.85 -21.00 -7.47
C GLY A 33 3.54 -21.25 -8.95
N GLU A 34 2.75 -22.27 -9.27
CA GLU A 34 2.30 -22.53 -10.64
C GLU A 34 1.32 -21.45 -11.12
N PRO A 35 1.41 -21.02 -12.39
CA PRO A 35 0.44 -20.12 -12.99
C PRO A 35 -0.98 -20.69 -13.01
N PHE A 36 -1.97 -19.85 -12.70
CA PHE A 36 -3.38 -20.19 -12.73
C PHE A 36 -4.22 -19.09 -13.38
N LEU A 37 -5.39 -19.48 -13.89
CA LEU A 37 -6.37 -18.53 -14.41
C LEU A 37 -7.16 -17.89 -13.28
N LEU A 38 -6.92 -16.60 -13.01
CA LEU A 38 -7.60 -15.87 -11.93
C LEU A 38 -9.13 -15.87 -12.10
N ARG A 39 -9.62 -15.93 -13.34
CA ARG A 39 -11.06 -16.04 -13.65
C ARG A 39 -11.71 -17.33 -13.14
N GLU A 40 -10.96 -18.42 -13.02
CA GLU A 40 -11.52 -19.71 -12.58
C GLU A 40 -11.79 -19.68 -11.08
N ILE A 41 -10.84 -19.13 -10.32
CA ILE A 41 -10.99 -18.90 -8.89
C ILE A 41 -12.09 -17.87 -8.63
N SER A 42 -12.03 -16.71 -9.30
CA SER A 42 -12.97 -15.62 -9.04
C SER A 42 -14.40 -15.96 -9.43
N LYS A 43 -14.63 -16.67 -10.54
CA LYS A 43 -15.98 -17.10 -10.95
C LYS A 43 -16.61 -18.04 -9.92
N LYS A 44 -15.85 -19.02 -9.42
CA LYS A 44 -16.33 -19.94 -8.38
C LYS A 44 -16.66 -19.17 -7.10
N LEU A 45 -15.76 -18.29 -6.68
CA LEU A 45 -15.93 -17.50 -5.47
C LEU A 45 -17.14 -16.55 -5.54
N LEU A 46 -17.37 -15.92 -6.69
CA LEU A 46 -18.55 -15.07 -6.91
C LEU A 46 -19.85 -15.87 -6.81
N ALA A 47 -19.89 -17.08 -7.38
CA ALA A 47 -21.07 -17.96 -7.31
C ALA A 47 -21.35 -18.48 -5.89
N GLU A 48 -20.33 -18.60 -5.05
CA GLU A 48 -20.48 -18.96 -3.63
C GLU A 48 -20.91 -17.77 -2.75
N THR A 49 -20.57 -16.54 -3.17
CA THR A 49 -20.76 -15.33 -2.35
C THR A 49 -22.04 -14.58 -2.71
N TYR A 50 -22.47 -14.63 -3.96
CA TYR A 50 -23.62 -13.86 -4.47
C TYR A 50 -24.65 -14.77 -5.13
N THR A 51 -25.91 -14.37 -5.05
CA THR A 51 -26.95 -15.03 -5.84
C THR A 51 -26.81 -14.67 -7.33
N PRO A 52 -27.30 -15.52 -8.26
CA PRO A 52 -27.31 -15.22 -9.67
C PRO A 52 -28.00 -13.89 -10.00
N GLU A 53 -29.08 -13.57 -9.28
CA GLU A 53 -29.84 -12.33 -9.45
C GLU A 53 -28.99 -11.12 -9.09
N GLN A 54 -28.25 -11.17 -7.99
CA GLN A 54 -27.35 -10.08 -7.57
C GLN A 54 -26.26 -9.81 -8.62
N LEU A 55 -25.66 -10.85 -9.19
CA LEU A 55 -24.61 -10.73 -10.21
C LEU A 55 -25.12 -10.18 -11.55
N GLU A 56 -26.41 -10.35 -11.83
CA GLU A 56 -27.09 -9.86 -13.03
C GLU A 56 -27.59 -8.41 -12.91
N ILE A 57 -27.58 -7.82 -11.70
CA ILE A 57 -27.97 -6.42 -11.50
C ILE A 57 -27.07 -5.51 -12.34
N LYS A 58 -27.71 -4.58 -13.06
CA LYS A 58 -27.04 -3.58 -13.89
C LYS A 58 -26.89 -2.28 -13.13
N VAL A 59 -25.65 -1.80 -13.00
CA VAL A 59 -25.31 -0.57 -12.30
C VAL A 59 -24.87 0.50 -13.30
N LYS A 60 -25.33 1.75 -13.14
CA LYS A 60 -24.90 2.88 -13.98
C LYS A 60 -23.43 3.24 -13.74
N LYS A 61 -22.76 3.70 -14.79
CA LYS A 61 -21.44 4.34 -14.66
C LYS A 61 -21.62 5.80 -14.26
N ALA A 62 -20.81 6.31 -13.32
CA ALA A 62 -21.00 7.64 -12.72
C ALA A 62 -21.06 8.81 -13.71
N GLN A 63 -20.49 8.66 -14.91
CA GLN A 63 -20.43 9.70 -15.95
C GLN A 63 -21.01 9.23 -17.30
N SER A 64 -21.84 8.18 -17.32
CA SER A 64 -22.42 7.67 -18.56
C SER A 64 -23.77 6.99 -18.33
N GLU A 65 -24.68 7.12 -19.28
CA GLU A 65 -25.94 6.35 -19.32
C GLU A 65 -25.73 4.84 -19.55
N LYS A 66 -24.50 4.41 -19.83
CA LYS A 66 -24.18 2.99 -19.97
C LYS A 66 -24.28 2.30 -18.60
N THR A 67 -25.03 1.20 -18.59
CA THR A 67 -25.14 0.29 -17.45
C THR A 67 -24.34 -0.97 -17.69
N GLU A 68 -23.82 -1.56 -16.62
CA GLU A 68 -22.97 -2.74 -16.68
C GLU A 68 -23.36 -3.71 -15.57
N LYS A 69 -23.35 -5.02 -15.86
CA LYS A 69 -23.67 -6.07 -14.89
C LYS A 69 -22.63 -6.11 -13.78
N MET A 70 -23.05 -6.36 -12.53
CA MET A 70 -22.14 -6.52 -11.40
C MET A 70 -21.07 -7.59 -11.66
N SER A 71 -21.43 -8.72 -12.28
CA SER A 71 -20.47 -9.77 -12.68
C SER A 71 -19.34 -9.26 -13.56
N ASN A 72 -19.64 -8.43 -14.56
CA ASN A 72 -18.63 -7.82 -15.43
C ASN A 72 -17.75 -6.82 -14.65
N ILE A 73 -18.36 -6.05 -13.75
CA ILE A 73 -17.64 -5.07 -12.93
C ILE A 73 -16.67 -5.78 -11.97
N PHE A 74 -17.07 -6.91 -11.37
CA PHE A 74 -16.17 -7.78 -10.60
C PHE A 74 -15.07 -8.37 -11.48
N GLY A 75 -15.42 -8.85 -12.68
CA GLY A 75 -14.47 -9.39 -13.66
C GLY A 75 -13.38 -8.39 -14.07
N PHE A 76 -13.65 -7.08 -13.96
CA PHE A 76 -12.65 -6.03 -14.12
C PHE A 76 -11.87 -5.75 -12.83
N TYR A 77 -12.56 -5.48 -11.71
CA TYR A 77 -11.88 -5.02 -10.49
C TYR A 77 -11.02 -6.09 -9.83
N ILE A 78 -11.39 -7.37 -9.89
CA ILE A 78 -10.60 -8.45 -9.28
C ILE A 78 -9.19 -8.55 -9.89
N PRO A 79 -9.01 -8.74 -11.22
CA PRO A 79 -7.67 -8.75 -11.81
C PRO A 79 -6.97 -7.40 -11.68
N PHE A 80 -7.69 -6.29 -11.85
CA PHE A 80 -7.14 -4.95 -11.67
C PHE A 80 -6.55 -4.76 -10.27
N LEU A 81 -7.24 -5.20 -9.22
CA LEU A 81 -6.76 -5.08 -7.84
C LEU A 81 -5.67 -6.10 -7.53
N ALA A 82 -5.78 -7.34 -8.00
CA ALA A 82 -4.76 -8.37 -7.79
C ALA A 82 -3.39 -7.90 -8.30
N GLU A 83 -3.34 -7.29 -9.48
CA GLU A 83 -2.14 -6.72 -10.07
C GLU A 83 -1.71 -5.42 -9.35
N ASN A 84 -2.60 -4.43 -9.22
CA ASN A 84 -2.23 -3.11 -8.70
C ASN A 84 -1.87 -3.08 -7.21
N LEU A 85 -2.33 -4.07 -6.46
CA LEU A 85 -2.00 -4.28 -5.05
C LEU A 85 -0.86 -5.27 -4.86
N LYS A 86 -0.30 -5.81 -5.95
CA LYS A 86 0.71 -6.88 -5.92
C LYS A 86 0.32 -8.00 -4.95
N VAL A 87 -0.92 -8.48 -5.06
CA VAL A 87 -1.35 -9.69 -4.33
C VAL A 87 -0.96 -10.93 -5.13
N LEU A 88 -0.93 -10.81 -6.45
CA LEU A 88 -0.54 -11.84 -7.39
C LEU A 88 0.28 -11.22 -8.52
N GLU A 89 1.22 -11.96 -9.09
CA GLU A 89 1.97 -11.53 -10.27
C GLU A 89 1.14 -11.81 -11.53
N ASN A 90 0.86 -10.76 -12.32
CA ASN A 90 0.14 -10.89 -13.59
C ASN A 90 1.10 -11.34 -14.69
N LEU A 91 0.81 -12.47 -15.33
CA LEU A 91 1.61 -13.05 -16.42
C LEU A 91 1.03 -12.76 -17.81
N GLY A 92 -0.06 -12.00 -17.90
CA GLY A 92 -0.79 -11.76 -19.14
C GLY A 92 -1.82 -12.85 -19.47
N GLY A 93 -2.74 -12.55 -20.38
CA GLY A 93 -3.78 -13.51 -20.81
C GLY A 93 -4.77 -13.94 -19.71
N GLY A 94 -4.79 -13.23 -18.57
CA GLY A 94 -5.59 -13.61 -17.39
C GLY A 94 -4.92 -14.65 -16.49
N MET A 95 -3.66 -15.01 -16.77
CA MET A 95 -2.83 -15.87 -15.94
C MET A 95 -2.17 -15.07 -14.82
N PHE A 96 -2.18 -15.62 -13.63
CA PHE A 96 -1.54 -15.07 -12.44
C PHE A 96 -0.76 -16.17 -11.73
N LYS A 97 0.24 -15.80 -10.93
CA LYS A 97 0.89 -16.73 -9.98
C LYS A 97 1.04 -16.07 -8.62
N ASN A 98 1.28 -16.88 -7.60
CA ASN A 98 1.66 -16.36 -6.28
C ASN A 98 2.98 -15.60 -6.39
N ILE A 99 3.07 -14.49 -5.67
CA ILE A 99 4.35 -13.84 -5.42
C ILE A 99 5.12 -14.75 -4.45
N SER A 100 6.42 -14.98 -4.70
CA SER A 100 7.23 -15.88 -3.86
C SER A 100 7.29 -15.36 -2.43
N LEU A 101 7.11 -16.24 -1.44
CA LEU A 101 7.34 -15.91 -0.02
C LEU A 101 8.78 -15.44 0.23
N GLU A 102 9.72 -15.77 -0.64
CA GLU A 102 11.10 -15.28 -0.55
C GLU A 102 11.19 -13.76 -0.80
N GLU A 103 10.28 -13.15 -1.56
CA GLU A 103 10.24 -11.68 -1.71
C GLU A 103 9.58 -10.99 -0.51
N GLU A 104 8.61 -11.66 0.14
CA GLU A 104 7.93 -11.16 1.35
C GLU A 104 8.81 -11.31 2.61
N ILE A 105 9.57 -12.41 2.71
CA ILE A 105 10.55 -12.64 3.78
C ILE A 105 11.82 -11.85 3.51
N ALA A 106 12.29 -11.70 2.26
CA ALA A 106 13.44 -10.83 1.98
C ALA A 106 13.12 -9.35 2.25
N GLU A 107 11.91 -8.84 1.98
CA GLU A 107 11.54 -7.46 2.39
C GLU A 107 11.43 -7.30 3.91
N ALA A 108 11.07 -8.35 4.66
CA ALA A 108 10.95 -8.32 6.12
C ALA A 108 12.26 -8.61 6.87
N ASP A 109 13.12 -9.49 6.36
CA ASP A 109 14.44 -9.82 6.91
C ASP A 109 15.53 -8.85 6.44
N ALA A 110 15.45 -8.27 5.24
CA ALA A 110 16.34 -7.18 4.83
C ALA A 110 16.11 -5.91 5.67
N ALA A 111 14.93 -5.75 6.29
CA ALA A 111 14.69 -4.70 7.27
C ALA A 111 15.41 -4.95 8.61
N ALA A 112 15.94 -6.16 8.86
CA ALA A 112 16.63 -6.52 10.10
C ALA A 112 18.14 -6.79 9.93
N ILE A 113 18.64 -7.00 8.70
CA ILE A 113 20.06 -7.31 8.46
C ILE A 113 20.55 -6.67 7.15
N ASP A 114 20.70 -5.34 7.11
CA ASP A 114 21.79 -4.72 6.36
C ASP A 114 22.09 -3.28 6.85
N ILE A 115 22.66 -3.17 8.06
CA ILE A 115 23.18 -1.89 8.58
C ILE A 115 24.50 -1.52 7.87
N GLU A 116 25.02 -2.35 6.96
CA GLU A 116 26.31 -2.16 6.27
C GLU A 116 26.19 -1.91 4.76
N SER A 117 24.97 -1.74 4.22
CA SER A 117 24.78 -1.28 2.85
C SER A 117 25.09 0.22 2.72
N ASP A 118 26.04 0.55 1.86
CA ASP A 118 26.39 1.93 1.45
C ASP A 118 25.39 2.50 0.41
N ASP A 119 24.20 1.90 0.28
CA ASP A 119 23.27 2.24 -0.78
C ASP A 119 22.70 3.66 -0.63
N ALA A 120 22.78 4.38 -1.75
CA ALA A 120 22.07 5.64 -1.92
C ALA A 120 20.56 5.39 -1.97
N GLY A 121 19.79 6.30 -1.38
CA GLY A 121 18.34 6.20 -1.38
C GLY A 121 17.67 7.51 -1.01
N ILE A 122 16.36 7.42 -0.83
CA ILE A 122 15.51 8.56 -0.50
C ILE A 122 14.86 8.29 0.85
N ILE A 123 15.04 9.22 1.79
CA ILE A 123 14.17 9.35 2.95
C ILE A 123 12.95 10.14 2.53
N TYR A 124 11.76 9.70 2.94
CA TYR A 124 10.52 10.43 2.72
C TYR A 124 9.75 10.60 4.02
N ALA A 125 9.01 11.71 4.11
CA ALA A 125 8.06 11.97 5.17
C ALA A 125 6.67 12.15 4.58
N TYR A 126 5.68 11.44 5.09
CA TYR A 126 4.29 11.62 4.66
C TYR A 126 3.30 11.58 5.82
N THR A 127 2.11 12.10 5.57
CA THR A 127 0.98 12.13 6.50
C THR A 127 -0.34 11.94 5.73
N PHE A 128 -1.47 12.09 6.40
CA PHE A 128 -2.80 12.06 5.79
C PHE A 128 -3.55 13.38 5.96
N PRO A 129 -4.33 13.85 4.97
CA PRO A 129 -5.04 15.12 5.03
C PRO A 129 -5.85 15.31 6.33
N SER A 130 -6.54 14.29 6.81
CA SER A 130 -7.42 14.37 7.98
C SER A 130 -6.70 14.58 9.32
N ILE A 131 -5.41 14.24 9.40
CA ILE A 131 -4.63 14.29 10.64
C ILE A 131 -3.61 15.43 10.67
N VAL A 132 -3.45 16.17 9.57
CA VAL A 132 -2.63 17.38 9.52
C VAL A 132 -3.20 18.42 10.48
N LYS A 133 -2.34 19.00 11.31
CA LYS A 133 -2.66 20.17 12.12
C LYS A 133 -1.93 21.38 11.58
N LYS A 134 -2.63 22.51 11.46
CA LYS A 134 -2.02 23.79 11.06
C LYS A 134 -1.03 24.31 12.11
N ASP A 135 -1.34 24.03 13.38
CA ASP A 135 -0.52 24.42 14.52
C ASP A 135 -0.21 23.19 15.38
N GLY A 136 1.07 23.00 15.70
CA GLY A 136 1.55 21.92 16.57
C GLY A 136 1.89 20.62 15.86
N ARG A 137 2.17 19.59 16.67
CA ARG A 137 2.67 18.28 16.22
C ARG A 137 1.52 17.41 15.69
N PHE A 138 1.78 16.69 14.61
CA PHE A 138 0.85 15.74 14.02
C PHE A 138 1.58 14.47 13.55
N PRO A 139 0.85 13.38 13.27
CA PRO A 139 1.49 12.12 12.91
C PRO A 139 2.14 12.22 11.53
N ILE A 140 3.43 11.97 11.49
CA ILE A 140 4.23 11.88 10.28
C ILE A 140 4.91 10.51 10.28
N LYS A 141 4.76 9.76 9.19
CA LYS A 141 5.56 8.56 8.94
C LYS A 141 6.83 8.96 8.22
N ILE A 142 7.95 8.42 8.68
CA ILE A 142 9.26 8.62 8.05
C ILE A 142 9.76 7.26 7.56
N GLY A 143 9.91 7.11 6.26
CA GLY A 143 10.35 5.86 5.65
C GLY A 143 11.46 6.06 4.63
N LEU A 144 11.98 4.96 4.11
CA LEU A 144 12.98 4.96 3.04
C LEU A 144 12.57 4.23 1.76
N THR A 145 13.27 4.56 0.67
CA THR A 145 13.29 3.76 -0.56
C THR A 145 14.68 3.80 -1.22
N THR A 146 15.11 2.68 -1.80
CA THR A 146 16.33 2.57 -2.64
C THR A 146 16.01 2.66 -4.13
N THR A 147 14.73 2.64 -4.52
CA THR A 147 14.30 2.57 -5.94
C THR A 147 14.17 3.93 -6.63
N GLY A 148 14.48 5.03 -5.94
CA GLY A 148 14.43 6.39 -6.49
C GLY A 148 13.03 6.99 -6.64
N ASP A 149 11.97 6.27 -6.24
CA ASP A 149 10.59 6.75 -6.32
C ASP A 149 9.85 6.62 -4.98
N ALA A 150 9.84 7.72 -4.23
CA ALA A 150 9.13 7.81 -2.95
C ALA A 150 7.60 7.79 -3.12
N ASP A 151 7.06 8.39 -4.19
CA ASP A 151 5.63 8.43 -4.47
C ASP A 151 5.09 7.01 -4.65
N THR A 152 5.74 6.20 -5.50
CA THR A 152 5.35 4.82 -5.74
C THR A 152 5.46 3.99 -4.46
N ARG A 153 6.51 4.17 -3.65
CA ARG A 153 6.70 3.45 -2.38
C ARG A 153 5.62 3.80 -1.36
N VAL A 154 5.35 5.09 -1.16
CA VAL A 154 4.31 5.58 -0.23
C VAL A 154 2.94 5.10 -0.67
N MET A 155 2.65 5.14 -1.97
CA MET A 155 1.40 4.62 -2.54
C MET A 155 1.27 3.11 -2.35
N GLN A 156 2.35 2.34 -2.49
CA GLN A 156 2.34 0.89 -2.22
C GLN A 156 2.05 0.59 -0.75
N GLN A 157 2.67 1.31 0.19
CA GLN A 157 2.41 1.17 1.64
C GLN A 157 0.97 1.54 2.03
N CYS A 158 0.41 2.57 1.41
CA CYS A 158 -0.98 2.98 1.64
C CYS A 158 -2.00 2.04 0.94
N LYS A 159 -1.57 1.30 -0.08
CA LYS A 159 -2.39 0.30 -0.78
C LYS A 159 -2.54 -1.00 0.02
N THR A 160 -1.58 -1.37 0.86
CA THR A 160 -1.62 -2.56 1.73
C THR A 160 -2.23 -2.26 3.10
N THR A 161 -2.16 -1.01 3.55
CA THR A 161 -2.77 -0.54 4.81
C THR A 161 -4.20 -0.04 4.55
N CYS A 162 -5.14 -0.19 5.49
CA CYS A 162 -6.53 0.28 5.35
C CYS A 162 -6.63 1.83 5.40
N CYS A 163 -6.02 2.54 4.46
CA CYS A 163 -6.04 4.01 4.39
C CYS A 163 -7.28 4.48 3.61
N PHE A 164 -8.11 5.33 4.24
CA PHE A 164 -9.33 5.89 3.64
C PHE A 164 -9.10 7.13 2.79
N GLU A 165 -7.86 7.57 2.68
CA GLU A 165 -7.45 8.82 2.05
C GLU A 165 -6.04 8.69 1.47
N TYR A 166 -5.75 9.49 0.45
CA TYR A 166 -4.44 9.51 -0.20
C TYR A 166 -3.41 10.20 0.71
N PRO A 167 -2.21 9.65 0.86
CA PRO A 167 -1.15 10.26 1.65
C PRO A 167 -0.68 11.57 1.00
N ILE A 168 -0.23 12.50 1.84
CA ILE A 168 0.46 13.72 1.43
C ILE A 168 1.93 13.52 1.76
N ILE A 169 2.79 13.50 0.74
CA ILE A 169 4.24 13.57 0.94
C ILE A 169 4.59 15.00 1.33
N LEU A 170 5.24 15.14 2.48
CA LEU A 170 5.67 16.41 3.04
C LEU A 170 7.06 16.80 2.54
N GLY A 171 7.91 15.81 2.30
CA GLY A 171 9.25 16.02 1.75
C GLY A 171 9.98 14.72 1.46
N THR A 172 10.99 14.84 0.60
CA THR A 172 11.92 13.78 0.27
C THR A 172 13.36 14.30 0.32
N TRP A 173 14.29 13.44 0.71
CA TRP A 173 15.71 13.75 0.85
C TRP A 173 16.56 12.62 0.31
N GLU A 174 17.41 12.92 -0.66
CA GLU A 174 18.42 11.99 -1.14
C GLU A 174 19.56 11.89 -0.12
N VAL A 175 19.92 10.64 0.25
CA VAL A 175 20.95 10.36 1.24
C VAL A 175 21.79 9.16 0.81
N GLN A 176 22.99 9.07 1.37
CA GLN A 176 23.84 7.88 1.32
C GLN A 176 23.64 7.05 2.58
N ARG A 177 23.80 5.73 2.51
CA ARG A 177 23.53 4.79 3.62
C ARG A 177 22.11 4.95 4.14
N VAL A 178 21.13 4.86 3.23
CA VAL A 178 19.74 5.26 3.52
C VAL A 178 19.12 4.53 4.72
N ALA A 179 19.44 3.25 4.91
CA ALA A 179 18.97 2.47 6.05
C ALA A 179 19.54 2.98 7.39
N ALA A 180 20.85 3.19 7.47
CA ALA A 180 21.49 3.74 8.67
C ALA A 180 21.02 5.17 8.98
N VAL A 181 20.75 5.97 7.95
CA VAL A 181 20.21 7.32 8.11
C VAL A 181 18.78 7.28 8.64
N GLU A 182 17.91 6.41 8.11
CA GLU A 182 16.55 6.22 8.62
C GLU A 182 16.55 5.82 10.09
N ASP A 183 17.33 4.80 10.45
CA ASP A 183 17.42 4.30 11.83
C ASP A 183 17.91 5.39 12.80
N ALA A 184 18.91 6.19 12.39
CA ALA A 184 19.38 7.34 13.17
C ALA A 184 18.31 8.43 13.33
N ILE A 185 17.49 8.69 12.30
CA ILE A 185 16.37 9.63 12.38
C ILE A 185 15.31 9.11 13.36
N HIS A 186 14.92 7.84 13.23
CA HIS A 186 13.93 7.21 14.11
C HIS A 186 14.39 7.23 15.57
N SER A 187 15.63 6.80 15.82
CA SER A 187 16.25 6.82 17.15
C SER A 187 16.29 8.23 17.74
N THR A 188 16.61 9.24 16.93
CA THR A 188 16.64 10.64 17.37
C THR A 188 15.25 11.14 17.76
N LEU A 189 14.22 10.86 16.95
CA LEU A 189 12.85 11.30 17.22
C LEU A 189 12.22 10.54 18.40
N GLU A 190 12.56 9.26 18.56
CA GLU A 190 12.19 8.45 19.73
C GLU A 190 12.82 8.99 21.01
N ALA A 191 14.12 9.31 20.99
CA ALA A 191 14.81 9.92 22.14
C ALA A 191 14.22 11.29 22.53
N ARG A 192 13.62 12.01 21.58
CA ARG A 192 12.88 13.26 21.82
C ARG A 192 11.45 13.05 22.33
N GLY A 193 11.01 11.81 22.52
CA GLY A 193 9.66 11.47 23.00
C GLY A 193 8.57 11.63 21.94
N SER A 194 8.93 11.62 20.65
CA SER A 194 7.98 11.84 19.55
C SER A 194 7.32 10.57 19.04
N LYS A 195 7.79 9.39 19.47
CA LYS A 195 7.33 8.11 18.93
C LYS A 195 5.89 7.85 19.29
N ARG A 196 5.08 7.55 18.28
CA ARG A 196 3.66 7.26 18.44
C ARG A 196 3.45 5.76 18.62
N GLN A 197 2.52 5.40 19.49
CA GLN A 197 2.01 4.03 19.57
C GLN A 197 1.08 3.78 18.37
N ALA A 198 1.62 3.20 17.31
CA ALA A 198 0.93 2.89 16.06
C ALA A 198 1.41 1.54 15.51
N PRO A 199 0.68 0.92 14.56
CA PRO A 199 1.22 -0.20 13.79
C PRO A 199 2.46 0.24 12.99
N GLY A 200 3.63 -0.31 13.35
CA GLY A 200 4.94 0.04 12.78
C GLY A 200 5.78 0.95 13.68
N THR A 201 7.10 0.98 13.46
CA THR A 201 8.06 1.75 14.26
C THR A 201 8.33 3.15 13.72
N GLU A 202 7.79 3.47 12.54
CA GLU A 202 8.14 4.66 11.75
C GLU A 202 7.21 5.89 11.96
N TRP A 203 6.28 5.85 12.92
CA TRP A 203 5.29 6.92 13.14
C TRP A 203 5.66 7.83 14.31
N PHE A 204 5.67 9.14 14.06
CA PHE A 204 6.06 10.15 15.05
C PHE A 204 5.06 11.31 15.10
N ASP A 205 4.70 11.75 16.31
CA ASP A 205 4.02 13.02 16.52
C ASP A 205 5.06 14.13 16.48
N THR A 206 5.21 14.81 15.33
CA THR A 206 6.29 15.77 15.07
C THR A 206 5.81 16.91 14.15
N THR A 207 6.70 17.82 13.75
CA THR A 207 6.46 18.83 12.71
C THR A 207 7.39 18.61 11.54
N PHE A 208 7.03 19.13 10.36
CA PHE A 208 7.91 19.06 9.19
C PHE A 208 9.28 19.69 9.46
N ASP A 209 9.30 20.88 10.08
CA ASP A 209 10.55 21.58 10.43
C ASP A 209 11.44 20.76 11.36
N GLU A 210 10.86 20.03 12.31
CA GLU A 210 11.63 19.14 13.18
C GLU A 210 12.20 17.95 12.42
N VAL A 211 11.41 17.32 11.54
CA VAL A 211 11.89 16.23 10.68
C VAL A 211 13.06 16.73 9.82
N GLU A 212 12.90 17.88 9.18
CA GLU A 212 13.96 18.46 8.35
C GLU A 212 15.23 18.76 9.17
N THR A 213 15.06 19.31 10.38
CA THR A 213 16.19 19.58 11.29
C THR A 213 16.91 18.31 11.71
N VAL A 214 16.18 17.23 12.01
CA VAL A 214 16.78 15.94 12.38
C VAL A 214 17.50 15.32 11.18
N ILE A 215 16.91 15.35 9.99
CA ILE A 215 17.54 14.82 8.77
C ILE A 215 18.85 15.57 8.48
N LYS A 216 18.84 16.90 8.53
CA LYS A 216 20.07 17.72 8.35
C LYS A 216 21.09 17.49 9.45
N PHE A 217 20.68 17.15 10.66
CA PHE A 217 21.59 16.79 11.75
C PHE A 217 22.28 15.44 11.50
N VAL A 218 21.52 14.43 11.06
CA VAL A 218 22.03 13.09 10.75
C VAL A 218 22.87 13.08 9.48
N GLN A 219 22.43 13.78 8.44
CA GLN A 219 23.10 13.89 7.15
C GLN A 219 23.10 15.35 6.66
N PRO A 220 24.14 16.14 6.99
CA PRO A 220 24.20 17.57 6.63
C PRO A 220 24.17 17.87 5.13
N SER A 221 24.53 16.90 4.29
CA SER A 221 24.47 17.01 2.82
C SER A 221 23.09 16.75 2.24
N ALA A 222 22.12 16.28 3.03
CA ALA A 222 20.76 15.99 2.57
C ALA A 222 20.05 17.27 2.12
N GLN A 223 19.61 17.31 0.86
CA GLN A 223 18.80 18.41 0.35
C GLN A 223 17.34 17.99 0.24
N ALA A 224 16.45 18.84 0.74
CA ALA A 224 15.01 18.64 0.60
C ALA A 224 14.62 18.91 -0.85
N ILE A 225 14.01 17.93 -1.51
CA ILE A 225 13.33 18.13 -2.77
C ILE A 225 11.89 18.51 -2.42
N HIS A 226 11.62 19.81 -2.34
CA HIS A 226 10.26 20.30 -2.16
C HIS A 226 9.46 20.08 -3.46
N ARG A 227 8.27 19.49 -3.33
CA ARG A 227 7.28 19.38 -4.39
C ARG A 227 6.00 20.09 -3.99
#